data_AF-A0A7R8H6T2-F1
#
_entry.id   AF-A0A7R8H6T2-F1
#
_cell.length_a   1.000
_cell.length_b   1.000
_cell.length_c   1.000
_cell.angle_alpha   90.00
_cell.angle_beta   90.00
_cell.angle_gamma   90.00
#
_symmetry.space_group_name_H-M   'P 1'
#
loop_
_entity.id
_entity.type
_entity.pdbx_description
1 polymer ?
#
loop_
_entity_poly.entity_id
_entity_poly.type
_entity_poly.pdbx_seq_one_letter_code
_entity_poly.pdbx_strand_id
1 'polypeptide(L)'
;MRSMSIEKSKQKEQELMSEVEKLHEEIKSLQKSSEEGANISQHLSVEVQEMEEQIRQRKSEVEKLIQEMREVNMETLVISPPEESKQFLDGPPRPGSSRKMLGSPRQLENAVPTSKNPHGVWV
;
A
#
# COMPACT_ATOMS: atom_id res chain seq x y z
N MET A 1 -53.28 57.64 -21.95
CA MET A 1 -51.97 57.53 -21.24
C MET A 1 -52.04 56.70 -19.95
N ARG A 2 -53.01 56.89 -19.04
CA ARG A 2 -53.10 56.08 -17.79
C ARG A 2 -53.25 54.57 -17.99
N SER A 3 -54.08 54.11 -18.94
CA SER A 3 -54.28 52.64 -19.10
C SER A 3 -53.02 51.94 -19.62
N MET A 4 -52.25 52.56 -20.51
CA MET A 4 -50.95 52.02 -20.96
C MET A 4 -49.92 51.87 -19.82
N SER A 5 -50.01 52.70 -18.77
CA SER A 5 -49.11 52.59 -17.61
C SER A 5 -49.51 51.43 -16.68
N ILE A 6 -50.81 51.13 -16.58
CA ILE A 6 -51.34 50.00 -15.80
C ILE A 6 -51.01 48.68 -16.51
N GLU A 7 -51.17 48.63 -17.83
CA GLU A 7 -50.82 47.48 -18.67
C GLU A 7 -49.33 47.08 -18.49
N LYS A 8 -48.43 48.07 -18.58
CA LYS A 8 -46.99 47.87 -18.36
C LYS A 8 -46.66 47.39 -16.94
N SER A 9 -47.37 47.91 -15.94
CA SER A 9 -47.19 47.48 -14.55
C SER A 9 -47.60 46.02 -14.37
N LYS A 10 -48.75 45.63 -14.93
CA LYS A 10 -49.27 44.26 -14.86
C LYS A 10 -48.37 43.27 -15.60
N GLN A 11 -47.82 43.67 -16.75
CA GLN A 11 -46.90 42.84 -17.51
C GLN A 11 -45.58 42.60 -16.75
N LYS A 12 -45.04 43.65 -16.12
CA LYS A 12 -43.86 43.54 -15.26
C LYS A 12 -44.11 42.67 -14.02
N GLU A 13 -45.30 42.75 -13.43
CA GLU A 13 -45.71 41.89 -12.31
C GLU A 13 -45.77 40.42 -12.73
N GLN A 14 -46.33 40.11 -13.91
CA GLN A 14 -46.33 38.75 -14.47
C GLN A 14 -44.92 38.21 -14.75
N GLU A 15 -44.04 39.04 -15.30
CA GLU A 15 -42.64 38.68 -15.53
C GLU A 15 -41.93 38.34 -14.21
N LEU A 16 -42.10 39.19 -13.19
CA LEU A 16 -41.56 38.96 -11.85
C LEU A 16 -42.13 37.68 -11.22
N MET A 17 -43.43 37.42 -11.35
CA MET A 17 -44.03 36.18 -10.86
C MET A 17 -43.43 34.95 -11.53
N SER A 18 -43.24 34.97 -12.85
CA SER A 18 -42.62 33.86 -13.58
C SER A 18 -41.17 33.65 -13.17
N GLU A 19 -40.42 34.73 -12.93
CA GLU A 19 -39.03 34.65 -12.49
C GLU A 19 -38.91 34.10 -11.05
N VAL A 20 -39.82 34.51 -10.16
CA VAL A 20 -39.91 33.95 -8.80
C VAL A 20 -40.23 32.46 -8.84
N GLU A 21 -41.14 32.02 -9.70
CA GLU A 21 -41.50 30.61 -9.86
C GLU A 21 -40.30 29.78 -10.33
N LYS A 22 -39.57 30.26 -11.35
CA LYS A 22 -38.33 29.62 -11.83
C LYS A 22 -37.26 29.51 -10.76
N LEU A 23 -37.01 30.59 -10.01
CA LEU A 23 -36.05 30.58 -8.91
C LEU A 23 -36.47 29.59 -7.81
N HIS A 24 -37.77 29.48 -7.54
CA HIS A 24 -38.28 28.53 -6.56
C HIS A 24 -38.04 27.07 -6.99
N GLU A 25 -38.28 26.75 -8.27
CA GLU A 25 -37.98 25.44 -8.83
C GLU A 25 -36.48 25.13 -8.80
N GLU A 26 -35.64 26.10 -9.14
CA GLU A 26 -34.18 25.96 -9.11
C GLU A 26 -33.67 25.70 -7.68
N ILE A 27 -34.14 26.47 -6.69
CA ILE A 27 -33.80 26.27 -5.28
C ILE A 27 -34.20 24.85 -4.85
N LYS A 28 -35.41 24.40 -5.19
CA LYS A 28 -35.88 23.06 -4.84
C LYS A 28 -35.02 21.96 -5.48
N SER A 29 -34.60 22.15 -6.73
CA SER A 29 -33.69 21.20 -7.39
C SER A 29 -32.31 21.16 -6.74
N LEU A 30 -31.77 22.33 -6.37
CA LEU A 30 -30.47 22.42 -5.69
C LEU A 30 -30.53 21.80 -4.29
N GLN A 31 -31.61 22.00 -3.56
CA GLN A 31 -31.84 21.35 -2.26
C GLN A 31 -31.85 19.83 -2.39
N LYS A 32 -32.62 19.29 -3.35
CA LYS A 32 -32.66 17.85 -3.61
C LYS A 32 -31.27 17.31 -3.98
N SER A 33 -30.55 17.99 -4.87
CA SER A 33 -29.20 17.59 -5.27
C SER A 33 -28.22 17.62 -4.08
N SER A 34 -28.35 18.62 -3.19
CA SER A 34 -27.54 18.71 -1.97
C SER A 34 -27.84 17.55 -1.00
N GLU A 35 -29.11 17.17 -0.84
CA GLU A 35 -29.51 16.04 0.00
C GLU A 35 -28.98 14.71 -0.56
N GLU A 36 -29.08 14.50 -1.88
CA GLU A 36 -28.50 13.35 -2.57
C GLU A 36 -26.98 13.29 -2.37
N GLY A 37 -26.29 14.43 -2.51
CA GLY A 37 -24.85 14.54 -2.25
C GLY A 37 -24.48 14.19 -0.81
N ALA A 38 -25.25 14.67 0.17
CA ALA A 38 -25.04 14.35 1.58
C ALA A 38 -25.23 12.84 1.87
N ASN A 39 -26.26 12.22 1.28
CA ASN A 39 -26.51 10.78 1.41
C ASN A 39 -25.37 9.94 0.82
N ILE A 40 -24.88 10.31 -0.37
CA ILE A 40 -23.74 9.65 -1.01
C ILE A 40 -22.49 9.79 -0.14
N SER A 41 -22.21 11.00 0.36
CA SER A 41 -21.07 11.24 1.24
C SER A 41 -21.13 10.40 2.52
N GLN A 42 -22.31 10.24 3.12
CA GLN A 42 -22.49 9.41 4.30
C GLN A 42 -22.24 7.94 3.98
N HIS A 43 -22.78 7.43 2.87
CA HIS A 43 -22.55 6.05 2.44
C HIS A 43 -21.06 5.77 2.22
N LEU A 44 -20.37 6.64 1.49
CA LEU A 44 -18.94 6.53 1.24
C LEU A 44 -18.13 6.56 2.55
N SER A 45 -18.53 7.40 3.51
CA SER A 45 -17.86 7.45 4.81
C SER A 45 -17.97 6.13 5.57
N VAL A 46 -19.11 5.44 5.50
CA VAL A 46 -19.30 4.13 6.13
C VAL A 46 -18.45 3.07 5.42
N GLU A 47 -18.46 3.07 4.08
CA GLU A 47 -17.69 2.11 3.28
C GLU A 47 -16.18 2.24 3.52
N VAL A 48 -15.66 3.46 3.64
CA VAL A 48 -14.26 3.71 4.00
C VAL A 48 -13.94 3.14 5.39
N GLN A 49 -14.78 3.39 6.39
CA GLN A 49 -14.58 2.85 7.74
C GLN A 49 -14.57 1.31 7.75
N GLU A 50 -15.47 0.69 7.00
CA GLU A 50 -15.53 -0.77 6.87
C GLU A 50 -14.25 -1.32 6.20
N MET A 51 -13.79 -0.71 5.11
CA MET A 51 -12.55 -1.09 4.45
C MET A 51 -11.33 -0.92 5.36
N GLU A 52 -11.25 0.17 6.11
CA GLU A 52 -10.18 0.41 7.08
C GLU A 52 -10.14 -0.67 8.16
N GLU A 53 -11.31 -1.09 8.66
CA GLU A 53 -11.41 -2.17 9.63
C GLU A 53 -10.97 -3.52 9.04
N GLN A 54 -11.40 -3.85 7.83
CA GLN A 54 -10.96 -5.06 7.14
C GLN A 54 -9.44 -5.08 6.92
N ILE A 55 -8.85 -3.94 6.55
CA ILE A 55 -7.39 -3.81 6.40
C ILE A 55 -6.70 -4.01 7.76
N ARG A 56 -7.21 -3.42 8.83
CA ARG A 56 -6.67 -3.57 10.19
C ARG A 56 -6.68 -5.03 10.62
N GLN A 57 -7.79 -5.72 10.42
CA GLN A 57 -7.94 -7.13 10.76
C GLN A 57 -6.94 -7.99 9.97
N ARG A 58 -6.85 -7.81 8.65
CA ARG A 58 -5.91 -8.57 7.82
C ARG A 58 -4.46 -8.33 8.22
N LYS A 59 -4.09 -7.11 8.59
CA LYS A 59 -2.74 -6.81 9.11
C LYS A 59 -2.46 -7.61 10.39
N SER A 60 -3.41 -7.63 11.32
CA SER A 60 -3.28 -8.41 12.56
C SER A 60 -3.16 -9.92 12.29
N GLU A 61 -3.93 -10.45 11.34
CA GLU A 61 -3.83 -11.86 10.94
C GLU A 61 -2.46 -12.19 10.33
N VAL A 62 -1.92 -11.31 9.47
CA VAL A 62 -0.58 -11.48 8.90
C VAL A 62 0.50 -11.43 9.97
N GLU A 63 0.43 -10.49 10.91
CA GLU A 63 1.37 -10.41 12.03
C GLU A 63 1.34 -11.67 12.89
N LYS A 64 0.15 -12.20 13.16
CA LYS A 64 -0.02 -13.45 13.90
C LYS A 64 0.60 -14.64 13.15
N LEU A 65 0.35 -14.76 11.84
CA LEU A 65 0.94 -15.81 11.02
C LEU A 65 2.47 -15.72 10.96
N ILE A 66 3.03 -14.50 10.90
CA ILE A 66 4.48 -14.29 10.96
C ILE A 66 5.03 -14.77 12.30
N GLN A 67 4.34 -14.48 13.40
CA GLN A 67 4.76 -14.92 14.72
C GLN A 67 4.70 -16.45 14.85
N GLU A 68 3.59 -17.08 14.45
CA GLU A 68 3.43 -18.54 14.44
C GLU A 68 4.51 -19.21 13.58
N MET A 69 4.80 -18.67 12.39
CA MET A 69 5.86 -19.20 11.51
C MET A 69 7.25 -19.09 12.14
N ARG A 70 7.55 -17.98 12.83
CA ARG A 70 8.82 -17.83 13.56
C ARG A 70 8.95 -18.85 14.68
N GLU A 71 7.89 -19.07 15.45
CA GLU A 71 7.88 -20.05 16.55
C GLU A 71 8.12 -21.48 16.03
N VAL A 72 7.39 -21.90 15.01
CA VAL A 72 7.57 -23.22 14.38
C VAL A 72 8.98 -23.40 13.81
N ASN A 73 9.53 -22.38 13.17
CA ASN A 73 10.90 -22.43 12.65
C ASN A 73 11.93 -22.58 13.78
N MET A 74 11.75 -21.86 14.89
CA MET A 74 12.65 -21.96 16.05
C MET A 74 12.56 -23.33 16.71
N GLU A 75 11.36 -23.89 16.89
CA GLU A 75 11.18 -25.25 17.40
C GLU A 75 11.86 -26.29 16.50
N THR A 76 11.70 -26.15 15.19
CA THR A 76 12.33 -27.06 14.21
C THR A 76 13.87 -26.99 14.28
N LEU A 77 14.43 -25.80 14.44
CA LEU A 77 15.89 -25.61 14.59
C LEU A 77 16.43 -26.18 15.91
N VAL A 78 15.65 -26.14 16.98
CA VAL A 78 16.03 -26.72 18.29
C VAL A 78 16.03 -28.25 18.25
N ILE A 79 15.13 -28.87 17.48
CA ILE A 79 15.00 -30.32 17.36
C ILE A 79 16.03 -30.92 16.38
N SER A 80 16.54 -30.13 15.44
CA SER A 80 17.49 -30.59 14.42
C SER A 80 18.89 -30.85 15.00
N PRO A 81 19.49 -32.03 14.81
CA PRO A 81 20.85 -32.31 15.28
C PRO A 81 21.88 -31.32 14.67
N PRO A 82 22.92 -30.92 15.41
CA PRO A 82 23.94 -29.97 14.94
C PRO A 82 24.78 -30.48 13.75
N GLU A 83 24.63 -31.74 13.35
CA GLU A 83 25.32 -32.36 12.22
C GLU A 83 24.57 -32.16 10.89
N GLU A 84 23.23 -32.07 10.91
CA GLU A 84 22.41 -31.87 9.70
C GLU A 84 22.33 -30.38 9.28
N SER A 85 22.45 -29.46 10.23
CA SER A 85 22.48 -28.02 9.98
C SER A 85 23.74 -27.55 9.23
N LYS A 86 24.86 -28.28 9.35
CA LYS A 86 26.11 -27.98 8.62
C LYS A 86 26.01 -28.32 7.14
N GLN A 87 25.36 -29.42 6.78
CA GLN A 87 25.19 -29.83 5.36
C GLN A 87 24.29 -28.87 4.57
N PHE A 88 23.31 -28.25 5.22
CA PHE A 88 22.47 -27.22 4.59
C PHE A 88 23.24 -25.91 4.33
N LEU A 89 24.15 -25.52 5.23
CA LEU A 89 24.96 -24.30 5.10
C LEU A 89 26.13 -24.47 4.12
N ASP A 90 26.77 -25.65 4.11
CA ASP A 90 27.94 -25.94 3.27
C ASP A 90 27.58 -26.45 1.86
N GLY A 91 26.31 -26.78 1.61
CA GLY A 91 25.82 -27.33 0.35
C GLY A 91 26.38 -28.74 0.05
N PRO A 92 25.98 -29.37 -1.09
CA PRO A 92 26.47 -30.69 -1.45
C PRO A 92 27.99 -30.65 -1.63
N PRO A 93 28.76 -31.55 -0.98
CA PRO A 93 30.20 -31.57 -1.16
C PRO A 93 30.53 -31.81 -2.63
N ARG A 94 31.14 -30.83 -3.29
CA ARG A 94 31.60 -30.98 -4.67
C ARG A 94 32.62 -32.13 -4.72
N PRO A 95 32.46 -33.14 -5.58
CA PRO A 95 33.43 -34.22 -5.71
C PRO A 95 34.81 -33.64 -6.04
N GLY A 96 35.81 -33.92 -5.19
CA GLY A 96 37.18 -33.41 -5.33
C GLY A 96 37.51 -32.14 -4.53
N SER A 97 36.55 -31.56 -3.79
CA SER A 97 36.82 -30.41 -2.91
C SER A 97 37.40 -30.85 -1.57
N SER A 98 38.60 -31.43 -1.58
CA SER A 98 39.47 -31.50 -0.40
C SER A 98 40.73 -30.69 -0.65
N ARG A 99 40.56 -29.42 -1.02
CA ARG A 99 41.66 -28.46 -0.94
C ARG A 99 41.66 -27.91 0.47
N LYS A 100 42.41 -28.56 1.37
CA LYS A 100 42.72 -27.98 2.67
C LYS A 100 43.37 -26.61 2.41
N MET A 101 42.76 -25.54 2.91
CA MET A 101 43.34 -24.21 2.88
C MET A 101 44.68 -24.27 3.64
N LEU A 102 45.78 -24.36 2.90
CA LEU A 102 47.13 -24.32 3.46
C LEU A 102 47.49 -22.85 3.66
N GLY A 103 47.26 -22.35 4.87
CA GLY A 103 47.61 -20.99 5.26
C GLY A 103 46.44 -20.18 5.81
N SER A 104 46.76 -19.15 6.59
CA SER A 104 45.74 -18.19 7.05
C SER A 104 45.29 -17.32 5.88
N PRO A 105 43.98 -17.04 5.70
CA PRO A 105 43.50 -16.12 4.66
C PRO A 105 44.22 -14.76 4.67
N ARG A 106 44.71 -14.31 5.83
CA ARG A 106 45.50 -13.09 5.99
C ARG A 106 46.85 -13.11 5.27
N GLN A 107 47.40 -14.28 4.95
CA GLN A 107 48.66 -14.39 4.20
C GLN A 107 48.52 -13.90 2.75
N LEU A 108 47.30 -13.81 2.23
CA LEU A 108 47.02 -13.27 0.90
C LEU A 108 47.02 -11.74 0.88
N GLU A 109 46.89 -11.07 2.04
CA GLU A 109 46.82 -9.60 2.14
C GLU A 109 48.13 -8.92 1.70
N ASN A 110 49.26 -9.64 1.77
CA ASN A 110 50.59 -9.14 1.38
C ASN A 110 51.16 -9.88 0.15
N ALA A 111 50.32 -10.60 -0.61
CA ALA A 111 50.80 -11.37 -1.75
C ALA A 111 51.35 -10.45 -2.86
N VAL A 112 52.62 -10.66 -3.21
CA VAL A 112 53.31 -9.87 -4.24
C VAL A 112 52.86 -10.36 -5.63
N PRO A 113 52.63 -9.47 -6.61
CA PRO A 113 52.31 -9.87 -7.97
C PRO A 113 53.35 -10.85 -8.53
N THR A 114 52.86 -11.96 -9.09
CA THR A 114 53.69 -12.95 -9.79
C THR A 114 53.28 -13.04 -11.25
N SER A 115 54.11 -13.66 -12.11
CA SER A 115 53.76 -13.87 -13.52
C SER A 115 52.47 -14.69 -13.74
N LYS A 116 52.02 -15.42 -12.71
CA LYS A 116 50.76 -16.19 -12.72
C LYS A 116 49.61 -15.51 -11.97
N ASN A 117 49.88 -14.46 -11.19
CA ASN A 117 48.87 -13.60 -10.60
C ASN A 117 49.36 -12.14 -10.66
N PRO A 118 49.15 -11.45 -11.79
CA PRO A 118 49.69 -10.11 -12.02
C PRO A 118 49.03 -9.03 -11.16
N HIS A 119 47.88 -9.32 -10.54
CA HIS A 119 47.16 -8.37 -9.69
C HIS A 119 47.35 -8.64 -8.19
N GLY A 120 47.99 -9.75 -7.80
CA GLY A 120 48.20 -10.11 -6.39
C GLY A 120 46.93 -10.50 -5.62
N VAL A 121 45.75 -10.24 -6.19
CA VAL A 121 44.44 -10.55 -5.62
C VAL A 121 43.94 -11.84 -6.27
N TRP A 122 43.83 -12.92 -5.51
CA TRP A 122 43.10 -14.11 -5.96
C TRP A 122 41.63 -13.92 -5.58
N VAL A 123 40.73 -13.94 -6.57
CA VAL A 123 39.26 -13.99 -6.38
C VAL A 123 38.83 -15.42 -6.08
#